data_AF-A0A1V6CTB1-F1
#
_entry.id   AF-A0A1V6CTB1-F1
#
_cell.length_a   1.000
_cell.length_b   1.000
_cell.length_c   1.000
_cell.angle_alpha   90.00
_cell.angle_beta   90.00
_cell.angle_gamma   90.00
#
_symmetry.space_group_name_H-M   'P 1'
#
loop_
_entity.id
_entity.type
_entity.pdbx_description
1 polymer ?
#
loop_
_entity_poly.entity_id
_entity_poly.type
_entity_poly.pdbx_seq_one_letter_code
_entity_poly.pdbx_strand_id
1 'polypeptide(L)'
;MTILHDAVGCRSCQAVRERVGELGIAYRDEPRSVGERQAHTLVEDDLVFQGRLRIHDHVDELAEFARKWQRFQTDTCYLEE
;
A
#
# COMPACT_ATOMS: atom_id res chain seq x y z
N MET A 1 -11.07 -1.61 1.76
CA MET A 1 -10.63 -0.28 2.23
C MET A 1 -9.28 -0.44 2.91
N THR A 2 -8.28 0.31 2.48
CA THR A 2 -6.90 0.22 2.99
C THR A 2 -6.70 1.18 4.17
N ILE A 3 -6.26 0.66 5.31
CA ILE A 3 -5.99 1.42 6.53
C ILE A 3 -4.52 1.23 6.90
N LEU A 4 -3.79 2.34 7.05
CA LEU A 4 -2.43 2.33 7.52
C LEU A 4 -2.39 2.79 8.98
N HIS A 5 -1.97 1.89 9.86
CA HIS A 5 -1.69 2.21 11.25
C HIS A 5 -0.21 2.52 11.43
N ASP A 6 0.08 3.79 11.67
CA ASP A 6 1.44 4.26 11.89
C ASP A 6 1.65 4.92 13.26
N ALA A 7 2.92 4.96 13.65
CA ALA A 7 3.35 5.80 14.75
C ALA A 7 3.68 7.18 14.18
N VAL A 8 3.21 8.24 14.86
CA VAL A 8 3.49 9.62 14.46
C VAL A 8 5.01 9.83 14.30
N GLY A 9 5.43 10.30 13.13
CA GLY A 9 6.84 10.55 12.81
C GLY A 9 7.64 9.32 12.31
N CYS A 10 6.99 8.20 12.01
CA CYS A 10 7.69 7.03 11.48
C CYS A 10 8.13 7.22 10.02
N ARG A 11 9.45 7.35 9.81
CA ARG A 11 10.06 7.48 8.47
C ARG A 11 9.76 6.30 7.54
N SER A 12 9.68 5.07 8.06
CA SER A 12 9.32 3.93 7.20
C SER A 12 7.84 3.94 6.80
N CYS A 13 6.95 4.49 7.64
CA CYS A 13 5.54 4.62 7.25
C CYS A 13 5.35 5.70 6.19
N GLN A 14 6.16 6.75 6.22
CA GLN A 14 6.18 7.76 5.15
C GLN A 14 6.51 7.13 3.79
N ALA A 15 7.53 6.26 3.71
CA ALA A 15 7.87 5.58 2.47
C ALA A 15 6.74 4.68 1.94
N VAL A 16 6.01 4.02 2.83
CA VAL A 16 4.81 3.24 2.48
C VAL A 16 3.71 4.16 1.94
N ARG A 17 3.44 5.29 2.60
CA ARG A 17 2.44 6.28 2.18
C ARG A 17 2.73 6.85 0.79
N GLU A 18 3.97 7.22 0.54
CA GLU A 18 4.43 7.70 -0.76
C GLU A 18 4.19 6.63 -1.83
N ARG A 19 4.59 5.39 -1.55
CA ARG A 19 4.45 4.29 -2.50
C ARG A 19 3.00 3.91 -2.81
N VAL A 20 2.16 3.81 -1.79
CA VAL A 20 0.71 3.55 -1.96
C VAL A 20 0.05 4.69 -2.73
N GLY A 21 0.47 5.95 -2.49
CA GLY A 21 0.03 7.12 -3.23
C GLY A 21 0.44 7.09 -4.71
N GLU A 22 1.68 6.69 -5.03
CA GLU A 22 2.15 6.52 -6.41
C GLU A 22 1.32 5.49 -7.19
N LEU A 23 0.83 4.44 -6.50
CA LEU A 23 -0.03 3.42 -7.08
C LEU A 23 -1.49 3.86 -7.25
N GLY A 24 -1.84 5.07 -6.79
CA GLY A 24 -3.22 5.58 -6.83
C GLY A 24 -4.17 4.84 -5.91
N ILE A 25 -3.64 4.12 -4.90
CA ILE A 25 -4.46 3.35 -3.96
C ILE A 25 -4.96 4.29 -2.87
N ALA A 26 -6.27 4.34 -2.68
CA ALA A 26 -6.88 5.13 -1.62
C ALA A 26 -6.64 4.45 -0.26
N TYR A 27 -6.03 5.18 0.67
CA TYR A 27 -5.81 4.71 2.04
C TYR A 27 -6.28 5.73 3.08
N ARG A 28 -6.55 5.24 4.29
CA ARG A 28 -6.82 6.05 5.47
C ARG A 28 -5.66 5.90 6.46
N ASP A 29 -5.08 7.02 6.88
CA ASP A 29 -4.15 7.04 8.00
C ASP A 29 -4.91 7.02 9.32
N GLU A 30 -4.57 6.06 10.17
CA GLU A 30 -5.06 5.99 11.55
C GLU A 30 -3.87 6.04 12.50
N PRO A 31 -3.51 7.25 12.98
CA PRO A 31 -2.34 7.42 13.82
C PRO A 31 -2.56 6.71 15.15
N ARG A 32 -1.57 5.91 15.54
CA ARG A 32 -1.59 5.24 16.84
C ARG A 32 -0.91 6.07 17.91
N SER A 33 -1.45 5.98 19.12
CA SER A 33 -0.92 6.66 20.29
C SER A 33 0.53 6.25 20.56
N VAL A 34 1.39 7.23 20.81
CA VAL A 34 2.80 7.03 21.14
C VAL A 34 2.90 6.27 22.47
N GLY A 35 3.17 4.96 22.41
CA GLY A 35 3.23 4.09 23.59
C GLY A 35 2.86 2.64 23.29
N GLU A 36 2.07 2.41 22.25
CA GLU A 36 1.86 1.06 21.73
C GLU A 36 3.12 0.60 21.00
N ARG A 37 3.87 -0.34 21.58
CA ARG A 37 5.01 -1.03 20.93
C ARG A 37 4.56 -1.96 19.79
N GLN A 38 3.44 -1.70 19.15
CA GLN A 38 2.95 -2.55 18.06
C GLN A 38 3.68 -2.20 16.77
N ALA A 39 4.01 -3.25 16.01
CA ALA A 39 4.60 -3.11 14.71
C ALA A 39 3.64 -2.37 13.76
N HIS A 40 4.19 -1.61 12.82
CA HIS A 40 3.41 -0.96 11.76
C HIS A 40 2.48 -1.97 11.11
N THR A 41 1.22 -1.58 10.89
CA THR A 41 0.19 -2.49 10.39
C THR A 41 -0.53 -1.86 9.21
N LEU A 42 -0.62 -2.59 8.11
CA LEU A 42 -1.49 -2.28 6.97
C LEU A 42 -2.67 -3.25 7.02
N VAL A 43 -3.88 -2.73 6.97
CA VAL A 43 -5.11 -3.53 6.92
C VAL A 43 -5.78 -3.27 5.57
N GLU A 44 -6.04 -4.34 4.83
CA GLU A 44 -6.75 -4.28 3.55
C GLU A 44 -7.87 -5.30 3.56
N ASP A 45 -9.11 -4.81 3.69
CA ASP A 45 -10.29 -5.66 3.85
C ASP A 45 -10.10 -6.66 5.01
N ASP A 46 -9.94 -7.95 4.72
CA ASP A 46 -9.73 -9.01 5.72
C ASP A 46 -8.24 -9.38 5.92
N LEU A 47 -7.33 -8.71 5.21
CA LEU A 47 -5.89 -8.97 5.26
C LEU A 47 -5.21 -7.99 6.21
N VAL A 48 -4.29 -8.53 7.03
CA VAL A 48 -3.51 -7.75 8.00
C VAL A 48 -2.03 -8.04 7.80
N PHE A 49 -1.29 -7.01 7.38
CA PHE A 49 0.15 -7.06 7.19
C PHE A 49 0.84 -6.33 8.34
N GLN A 50 1.53 -7.08 9.18
CA GLN A 50 2.26 -6.54 10.33
C GLN A 50 3.77 -6.53 10.08
N GLY A 51 4.40 -5.40 10.38
CA GLY A 51 5.83 -5.19 10.28
C GLY A 51 6.25 -4.62 8.93
N ARG A 52 7.34 -3.85 8.97
CA ARG A 52 7.84 -3.09 7.82
C ARG A 52 8.06 -3.97 6.58
N LEU A 53 8.76 -5.08 6.71
CA LEU A 53 9.11 -5.94 5.57
C LEU A 53 7.86 -6.45 4.87
N ARG A 54 6.90 -7.02 5.61
CA ARG A 54 5.66 -7.54 5.04
C ARG A 54 4.81 -6.48 4.35
N ILE A 55 4.75 -5.27 4.92
CA ILE A 55 4.04 -4.16 4.31
C ILE A 55 4.72 -3.76 2.99
N HIS A 56 6.05 -3.66 2.98
CA HIS A 56 6.78 -3.34 1.75
C HIS A 56 6.62 -4.42 0.68
N ASP A 57 6.78 -5.70 1.04
CA ASP A 57 6.64 -6.82 0.11
C ASP A 57 5.26 -6.79 -0.56
N HIS A 58 4.20 -6.59 0.25
CA HIS A 58 2.83 -6.50 -0.26
C HIS A 58 2.60 -5.29 -1.17
N VAL A 59 3.15 -4.12 -0.81
CA VAL A 59 3.05 -2.92 -1.66
C VAL A 59 3.81 -3.09 -2.98
N ASP A 60 4.94 -3.80 -2.98
CA ASP A 60 5.68 -4.11 -4.20
C ASP A 60 4.93 -5.10 -5.10
N GLU A 61 4.22 -6.08 -4.52
CA GLU A 61 3.31 -6.97 -5.24
C GLU A 61 2.17 -6.17 -5.91
N LEU A 62 1.55 -5.24 -5.19
CA LEU A 62 0.54 -4.33 -5.74
C LEU A 62 1.11 -3.49 -6.89
N ALA A 63 2.36 -3.01 -6.77
CA ALA A 63 3.04 -2.26 -7.82
C ALA A 63 3.32 -3.10 -9.07
N GLU A 64 3.66 -4.38 -8.91
CA GLU A 64 3.79 -5.29 -10.03
C GLU A 64 2.44 -5.57 -10.70
N PHE A 65 1.39 -5.77 -9.91
CA PHE A 65 0.03 -5.96 -10.42
C PHE A 65 -0.45 -4.73 -11.20
N ALA A 66 -0.29 -3.53 -10.66
CA ALA A 66 -0.65 -2.28 -11.34
C ALA A 66 0.07 -2.13 -12.69
N ARG A 67 1.37 -2.45 -12.76
CA ARG A 67 2.15 -2.43 -14.01
C ARG A 67 1.65 -3.45 -15.03
N LYS A 68 1.38 -4.69 -14.60
CA LYS A 68 0.82 -5.73 -15.47
C LYS A 68 -0.56 -5.36 -16.00
N TRP A 69 -1.40 -4.79 -15.14
CA TRP A 69 -2.73 -4.31 -15.49
C TRP A 69 -2.67 -3.19 -16.51
N GLN A 70 -1.80 -2.18 -16.30
CA GLN A 70 -1.62 -1.09 -17.25
C GLN A 70 -1.18 -1.61 -18.63
N ARG A 71 -0.27 -2.57 -18.67
CA ARG A 71 0.15 -3.23 -19.91
C ARG A 71 -1.01 -3.94 -20.61
N PHE A 72 -1.86 -4.65 -19.86
CA PHE A 72 -3.04 -5.31 -20.43
C PHE A 72 -4.02 -4.29 -21.03
N GLN A 73 -4.23 -3.16 -20.37
CA GLN A 73 -5.08 -2.09 -20.92
C GLN A 73 -4.51 -1.48 -22.19
N THR A 74 -3.19 -1.28 -22.27
CA THR A 74 -2.57 -0.77 -23.51
C THR A 74 -2.65 -1.78 -24.66
N ASP A 75 -2.52 -3.07 -24.37
CA ASP A 75 -2.63 -4.13 -25.38
C ASP A 75 -4.07 -4.30 -25.88
N THR A 76 -5.06 -3.98 -25.04
CA THR A 76 -6.49 -4.05 -25.40
C THR A 76 -6.95 -2.83 -26.23
N CYS A 77 -6.32 -1.66 -26.07
CA CYS A 77 -6.62 -0.46 -26.88
C CYS A 77 -6.25 -0.58 -28.38
N TYR A 78 -5.56 -1.64 -28.80
CA TYR A 78 -5.29 -1.92 -30.22
C TYR A 78 -6.31 -2.89 -30.86
N LEU A 79 -7.41 -3.21 -30.16
CA LEU A 79 -8.49 -4.08 -30.64
C LEU A 79 -9.79 -3.31 -30.97
N GLU A 80 -9.72 -2.01 -31.21
CA GLU A 80 -10.82 -1.25 -31.84
C GLU A 80 -10.35 -0.75 -33.23
N GLU A 81 -10.76 -1.52 -34.25
CA GLU A 81 -10.87 -1.28 -35.71
C GLU A 81 -9.73 -0.58 -36.48
#